data_AF-E3SHB7-F1
#
_entry.id   AF-E3SHB7-F1
#
_cell.length_a   1.000
_cell.length_b   1.000
_cell.length_c   1.000
_cell.angle_alpha   90.00
_cell.angle_beta   90.00
_cell.angle_gamma   90.00
#
_symmetry.space_group_name_H-M   'P 1'
#
loop_
_entity.id
_entity.type
_entity.pdbx_description
1 polymer ?
#
loop_
_entity_poly.entity_id
_entity_poly.type
_entity_poly.pdbx_seq_one_letter_code
_entity_poly.pdbx_strand_id
1 'polypeptide(L)'
;CERIRGRKATLDEIQTVHSEHHTLLYGTSPLNRQKLDSKKLLGPISQKMYAVLPCGGIGVDSDTAWNEMHSSSAVRMAVGCLVELAF
;
A
#
# COMPACT_ATOMS: atom_id res chain seq x y z
N CYS A 1 -8.18 -5.44 26.21
CA CYS A 1 -7.08 -5.63 25.23
C CYS A 1 -6.14 -4.44 25.31
N GLU A 2 -4.87 -4.67 25.02
CA GLU A 2 -3.89 -3.59 24.86
C GLU A 2 -3.77 -3.21 23.38
N ARG A 3 -3.59 -1.92 23.11
CA ARG A 3 -3.44 -1.42 21.74
C ARG A 3 -1.97 -1.42 21.36
N ILE A 4 -1.59 -2.29 20.43
CA ILE A 4 -0.23 -2.34 19.88
C ILE A 4 -0.11 -1.38 18.69
N ARG A 5 1.02 -0.67 18.60
CA ARG A 5 1.29 0.23 17.48
C ARG A 5 1.94 -0.57 16.35
N GLY A 6 1.26 -0.65 15.21
CA GLY A 6 1.81 -1.30 14.02
C GLY A 6 2.86 -0.46 13.27
N ARG A 7 3.53 -1.12 12.32
CA ARG A 7 4.48 -0.52 11.37
C ARG A 7 4.40 -1.20 10.02
N LYS A 8 5.12 -0.67 9.02
CA LYS A 8 5.36 -1.38 7.77
C LYS A 8 6.44 -2.44 7.97
N ALA A 9 6.21 -3.63 7.43
CA ALA A 9 7.24 -4.66 7.34
C ALA A 9 8.39 -4.19 6.42
N THR A 10 9.61 -4.64 6.73
CA THR A 10 10.77 -4.52 5.85
C THR A 10 10.62 -5.47 4.66
N LEU A 11 11.44 -5.28 3.61
CA LEU A 11 11.44 -6.23 2.49
C LEU A 11 12.02 -7.58 2.93
N ASP A 12 13.04 -7.57 3.79
CA ASP A 12 13.65 -8.79 4.34
C ASP A 12 12.62 -9.63 5.11
N GLU A 13 11.78 -9.00 5.94
CA GLU A 13 10.70 -9.68 6.66
C GLU A 13 9.73 -10.37 5.69
N ILE A 14 9.39 -9.74 4.56
CA ILE A 14 8.50 -10.30 3.54
C ILE A 14 9.19 -11.41 2.75
N GLN A 15 10.50 -11.28 2.49
CA GLN A 15 11.30 -12.27 1.77
C GLN A 15 11.50 -13.58 2.54
N THR A 16 11.18 -13.61 3.84
CA THR A 16 11.17 -14.86 4.61
C THR A 16 10.18 -15.89 4.06
N VAL A 17 9.14 -15.45 3.34
CA VAL A 17 8.08 -16.32 2.76
C VAL A 17 7.97 -16.15 1.24
N HIS A 18 8.21 -14.95 0.72
CA HIS A 18 8.04 -14.64 -0.70
C HIS A 18 9.36 -14.51 -1.43
N SER A 19 9.38 -14.80 -2.74
CA SER A 19 10.56 -14.56 -3.56
C SER A 19 10.94 -13.07 -3.59
N GLU A 20 12.21 -12.81 -3.88
CA GLU A 20 12.71 -11.44 -4.08
C GLU A 20 11.90 -10.70 -5.15
N HIS A 21 11.61 -11.35 -6.28
CA HIS A 21 10.82 -10.77 -7.36
C HIS A 21 9.42 -10.35 -6.89
N HIS A 22 8.71 -11.22 -6.17
CA HIS A 22 7.40 -10.91 -5.63
C HIS A 22 7.46 -9.72 -4.65
N THR A 23 8.46 -9.73 -3.77
CA THR A 23 8.65 -8.68 -2.76
C THR A 23 8.95 -7.33 -3.40
N LEU A 24 9.77 -7.28 -4.44
CA LEU A 24 10.06 -6.04 -5.17
C LEU A 24 8.87 -5.57 -6.00
N LEU A 25 8.08 -6.47 -6.58
CA LEU A 25 6.92 -6.12 -7.39
C LEU A 25 5.79 -5.54 -6.52
N TYR A 26 5.41 -6.24 -5.45
CA TYR A 26 4.25 -5.89 -4.64
C TYR A 26 4.59 -5.14 -3.33
N GLY A 27 5.83 -5.17 -2.86
CA GLY A 27 6.27 -4.49 -1.63
C GLY A 27 6.88 -3.10 -1.85
N THR A 28 6.99 -2.62 -3.09
CA THR A 28 7.52 -1.27 -3.37
C THR A 28 6.54 -0.44 -4.20
N SER A 29 6.50 0.86 -3.94
CA SER A 29 5.68 1.78 -4.74
C SER A 29 6.23 1.89 -6.16
N PRO A 30 5.41 1.75 -7.21
CA PRO A 30 5.82 1.98 -8.60
C PRO A 30 6.39 3.38 -8.83
N LEU A 31 5.99 4.37 -8.04
CA LEU A 31 6.51 5.74 -8.12
C LEU A 31 8.00 5.82 -7.79
N ASN A 32 8.52 4.92 -6.95
CA ASN A 32 9.96 4.86 -6.65
C ASN A 32 10.79 4.40 -7.86
N ARG A 33 10.14 3.82 -8.89
CA ARG A 33 10.79 3.37 -10.14
C ARG A 33 10.71 4.41 -11.26
N GLN A 34 9.89 5.46 -11.12
CA GLN A 34 9.76 6.51 -12.13
C GLN A 34 10.59 7.74 -11.73
N LYS A 35 11.38 8.26 -12.68
CA LYS A 35 11.99 9.60 -12.53
C LYS A 35 10.86 10.59 -12.27
N LEU A 36 10.81 11.19 -11.07
CA LEU A 36 9.75 12.14 -10.70
C LEU A 36 9.77 13.33 -11.67
N ASP A 37 8.89 13.31 -12.66
CA ASP A 37 8.50 14.48 -13.42
C ASP A 37 7.33 15.12 -12.68
N SER A 38 7.58 16.26 -12.03
CA SER A 38 6.61 16.98 -11.20
C SER A 38 5.32 17.32 -11.95
N LYS A 39 5.37 17.42 -13.29
CA LYS A 39 4.19 17.64 -14.14
C LYS A 39 3.30 16.39 -14.30
N LYS A 40 3.87 15.19 -14.17
CA LYS A 40 3.12 13.92 -14.17
C LYS A 40 2.55 13.58 -12.79
N LEU A 41 3.18 14.08 -11.72
CA LEU A 41 2.67 13.91 -10.36
C LEU A 41 1.35 14.67 -10.16
N LEU A 42 1.20 15.85 -10.79
CA LEU A 42 0.02 16.73 -10.72
C LEU A 42 -0.98 16.54 -11.88
N GLY A 43 -0.65 15.76 -12.90
CA GLY A 43 -1.64 15.24 -13.86
C GLY A 43 -2.70 14.45 -13.09
N PRO A 44 -3.97 14.39 -13.55
CA PRO A 44 -5.14 14.27 -12.67
C PRO A 44 -5.00 13.14 -11.65
N ILE A 45 -4.45 13.45 -10.47
CA ILE A 45 -4.53 12.63 -9.26
C ILE A 45 -6.01 12.45 -8.88
N SER A 46 -6.85 13.33 -9.40
CA SER A 46 -8.20 13.56 -8.99
C SER A 46 -9.17 12.91 -9.99
N GLN A 47 -9.81 11.82 -9.56
CA GLN A 47 -11.21 11.42 -9.84
C GLN A 47 -11.43 9.91 -10.03
N LYS A 48 -10.41 9.11 -10.38
CA LYS A 48 -10.60 7.65 -10.61
C LYS A 48 -10.22 6.72 -9.44
N MET A 49 -9.46 7.19 -8.44
CA MET A 49 -8.95 6.33 -7.35
C MET A 49 -9.76 6.40 -6.06
N TYR A 50 -10.52 7.48 -5.87
CA TYR A 50 -11.33 7.73 -4.69
C TYR A 50 -12.75 8.03 -5.13
N ALA A 51 -13.72 7.34 -4.52
CA ALA A 51 -15.15 7.53 -4.72
C ALA A 51 -15.76 8.15 -3.46
N VAL A 52 -16.79 8.97 -3.65
CA VAL A 52 -17.68 9.36 -2.55
C VAL A 52 -18.61 8.17 -2.31
N LEU A 53 -18.52 7.60 -1.12
CA LEU A 53 -19.32 6.46 -0.72
C LEU A 53 -20.75 6.91 -0.37
N PRO A 54 -21.75 6.01 -0.33
CA PRO A 54 -23.13 6.35 0.04
C PRO A 54 -23.27 7.03 1.42
N CYS A 55 -22.30 6.85 2.31
CA CYS A 55 -22.24 7.51 3.61
C CYS A 55 -21.71 8.96 3.57
N GLY A 56 -21.35 9.49 2.40
CA GLY A 56 -20.73 10.80 2.21
C GLY A 56 -19.22 10.85 2.48
N GLY A 57 -18.62 9.73 2.92
CA GLY A 57 -17.17 9.61 3.08
C GLY A 57 -16.45 9.43 1.75
N ILE A 58 -15.12 9.62 1.74
CA ILE A 58 -14.27 9.38 0.57
C ILE A 58 -13.49 8.07 0.81
N GLY A 59 -13.54 7.13 -0.13
CA GLY A 59 -12.86 5.83 -0.02
C GLY A 59 -12.49 5.24 -1.37
N VAL A 60 -11.90 4.05 -1.40
CA VAL A 60 -11.64 3.29 -2.63
C VAL A 60 -12.90 2.48 -2.95
N ASP A 61 -13.33 2.46 -4.21
CA ASP A 61 -14.52 1.72 -4.65
C ASP A 61 -14.33 0.19 -4.53
N SER A 62 -15.46 -0.50 -4.46
CA SER A 62 -15.77 -1.70 -3.68
C SER A 62 -15.25 -3.02 -4.25
N ASP A 63 -14.71 -3.03 -5.46
CA ASP A 63 -14.22 -4.24 -6.12
C ASP A 63 -12.70 -4.25 -6.04
N THR A 64 -12.15 -5.13 -5.19
CA THR A 64 -10.74 -5.18 -4.74
C THR A 64 -9.75 -5.48 -5.86
N ALA A 65 -9.59 -4.57 -6.80
CA ALA A 65 -8.48 -4.53 -7.73
C ALA A 65 -7.21 -4.04 -7.00
N TRP A 66 -6.04 -4.51 -7.43
CA TRP A 66 -4.78 -3.98 -6.96
C TRP A 66 -4.68 -2.50 -7.33
N ASN A 67 -4.63 -1.63 -6.32
CA ASN A 67 -4.33 -0.22 -6.53
C ASN A 67 -2.81 -0.04 -6.54
N GLU A 68 -2.26 0.25 -7.71
CA GLU A 68 -0.82 0.40 -7.92
C GLU A 68 -0.16 1.41 -6.99
N MET A 69 -0.88 2.43 -6.52
CA MET A 69 -0.34 3.46 -5.64
C MET A 69 -0.42 3.10 -4.16
N HIS A 70 -1.43 2.33 -3.75
CA HIS A 70 -1.79 2.19 -2.32
C HIS A 70 -1.66 0.76 -1.80
N SER A 71 -1.97 -0.24 -2.61
CA SER A 71 -2.04 -1.64 -2.15
C SER A 71 -0.70 -2.13 -1.62
N SER A 72 0.41 -1.76 -2.27
CA SER A 72 1.76 -2.10 -1.79
C SER A 72 2.02 -1.63 -0.36
N SER A 73 1.68 -0.37 -0.05
CA SER A 73 1.89 0.21 1.27
C SER A 73 0.94 -0.40 2.30
N ALA A 74 -0.31 -0.68 1.92
CA ALA A 74 -1.32 -1.28 2.78
C ALA A 74 -0.95 -2.71 3.17
N VAL A 75 -0.54 -3.55 2.22
CA VAL A 75 -0.11 -4.93 2.46
C VAL A 75 1.10 -4.94 3.39
N ARG A 76 2.09 -4.06 3.17
CA ARG A 76 3.25 -3.95 4.07
C ARG A 76 2.89 -3.54 5.49
N MET A 77 1.90 -2.66 5.64
CA MET A 77 1.39 -2.29 6.96
C MET A 77 0.72 -3.49 7.62
N ALA A 78 -0.12 -4.24 6.91
CA ALA A 78 -0.79 -5.42 7.45
C ALA A 78 0.21 -6.47 7.96
N VAL A 79 1.25 -6.78 7.18
CA VAL A 79 2.32 -7.70 7.60
C VAL A 79 3.04 -7.19 8.84
N GLY A 80 3.46 -5.92 8.87
CA GLY A 80 4.18 -5.38 10.02
C GLY A 80 3.31 -5.27 11.27
N CYS A 81 2.02 -4.93 11.14
CA CYS A 81 1.06 -4.98 12.25
C CYS A 81 0.94 -6.38 12.85
N LEU A 82 0.92 -7.43 12.00
CA LEU A 82 0.87 -8.81 12.46
C LEU A 82 2.16 -9.19 13.21
N VAL A 83 3.32 -8.79 12.68
CA VAL A 83 4.62 -9.03 13.34
C VAL A 83 4.67 -8.37 14.72
N GLU A 84 4.29 -7.10 14.84
CA GLU A 84 4.27 -6.38 16.14
C GLU A 84 3.25 -6.95 17.13
N LEU A 85 2.18 -7.59 16.65
CA LEU A 85 1.23 -8.24 17.55
C LEU A 85 1.72 -9.62 18.01
N ALA A 86 2.49 -10.31 17.18
CA ALA A 86 2.98 -11.66 17.45
C ALA A 86 4.23 -11.70 18.34
N PHE A 87 5.04 -10.63 18.33
CA PHE A 87 6.32 -10.53 19.03
C PHE A 87 6.43 -9.20 19.79
#